data_AF-A0A956X9Y2-F1
#
_entry.id   AF-A0A956X9Y2-F1
#
_cell.length_a   1.000
_cell.length_b   1.000
_cell.length_c   1.000
_cell.angle_alpha   90.00
_cell.angle_beta   90.00
_cell.angle_gamma   90.00
#
_symmetry.space_group_name_H-M   'P 1'
#
loop_
_entity.id
_entity.type
_entity.pdbx_description
1 polymer ?
#
loop_
_entity_poly.entity_id
_entity_poly.type
_entity_poly.pdbx_seq_one_letter_code
_entity_poly.pdbx_strand_id
1 'polypeptide(L)'
;MTDNIVEQLKPDAIIRSPLFPEPVKLIIIVPMGDSIKLIGTGLNTNQTYQPVLSRQELANLQISPENKPFDGNANRFRLGVEALRLGLAYEYDPYFALSIARIDPLPHQLEAVYDYFIKAPRIRFLLADDPGAGKTIMAGLL
;
A
#
# COMPACT_ATOMS: atom_id res chain seq x y z
N MET A 1 29.67 -22.69 -4.63
CA MET A 1 29.02 -21.52 -3.98
C MET A 1 27.57 -21.79 -3.58
N THR A 2 26.92 -22.86 -4.04
CA THR A 2 25.53 -23.23 -3.72
C THR A 2 25.33 -23.97 -2.40
N ASP A 3 26.39 -24.50 -1.78
CA ASP A 3 26.28 -25.31 -0.55
C ASP A 3 25.84 -24.50 0.69
N ASN A 4 25.92 -23.17 0.66
CA ASN A 4 25.67 -22.31 1.82
C ASN A 4 24.18 -22.04 2.10
N ILE A 5 23.31 -22.06 1.07
CA ILE A 5 21.86 -21.80 1.27
C ILE A 5 21.17 -22.96 1.99
N VAL A 6 21.57 -24.20 1.70
CA VAL A 6 20.95 -25.39 2.29
C VAL A 6 21.19 -25.45 3.80
N GLU A 7 22.37 -25.06 4.26
CA GLU A 7 22.70 -24.98 5.70
C GLU A 7 21.95 -23.86 6.44
N GLN A 8 21.49 -22.84 5.72
CA GLN A 8 20.75 -21.72 6.29
C GLN A 8 19.23 -21.93 6.32
N LEU A 9 18.71 -22.95 5.61
CA LEU A 9 17.30 -23.30 5.63
C LEU A 9 16.93 -23.94 6.97
N LYS A 10 16.17 -23.19 7.77
CA LYS A 10 15.62 -23.66 9.04
C LYS A 10 14.09 -23.56 9.04
N PRO A 11 13.40 -24.39 9.84
CA PRO A 11 12.01 -24.12 10.18
C PRO A 11 11.83 -22.67 10.67
N ASP A 12 10.66 -22.09 10.40
CA ASP A 12 10.29 -20.70 10.64
C ASP A 12 11.00 -19.63 9.79
N ALA A 13 12.01 -19.98 8.98
CA ALA A 13 12.64 -19.02 8.08
C ALA A 13 11.67 -18.51 7.01
N ILE A 14 11.77 -17.23 6.66
CA ILE A 14 10.96 -16.61 5.60
C ILE A 14 11.77 -16.59 4.31
N ILE A 15 11.27 -17.27 3.28
CA ILE A 15 11.93 -17.37 1.99
C ILE A 15 11.21 -16.55 0.92
N ARG A 16 11.98 -16.06 -0.04
CA ARG A 16 11.50 -15.36 -1.25
C ARG A 16 12.16 -15.99 -2.46
N SER A 17 11.39 -16.24 -3.50
CA SER A 17 11.88 -16.77 -4.77
C SER A 17 10.88 -16.41 -5.86
N PRO A 18 11.30 -16.23 -7.13
CA PRO A 18 10.38 -16.11 -8.27
C PRO A 18 9.38 -17.26 -8.40
N LEU A 19 9.64 -18.41 -7.75
CA LEU A 19 8.74 -19.56 -7.69
C LEU A 19 7.49 -19.32 -6.83
N PHE A 20 7.51 -18.31 -5.96
CA PHE A 20 6.41 -17.96 -5.09
C PHE A 20 5.88 -16.56 -5.42
N PRO A 21 4.56 -16.35 -5.47
CA PRO A 21 3.97 -15.03 -5.69
C PRO A 21 4.13 -14.11 -4.47
N GLU A 22 4.53 -14.66 -3.32
CA GLU A 22 4.66 -13.97 -2.04
C GLU A 22 5.77 -14.57 -1.18
N PRO A 23 6.19 -13.91 -0.07
CA PRO A 23 7.09 -14.51 0.89
C PRO A 23 6.45 -15.70 1.61
N VAL A 24 7.19 -16.79 1.75
CA VAL A 24 6.70 -18.05 2.36
C VAL A 24 7.47 -18.32 3.65
N LYS A 25 6.74 -18.58 4.75
CA LYS A 25 7.32 -19.05 6.01
C LYS A 25 7.47 -20.57 5.97
N LEU A 26 8.69 -21.07 6.15
CA LEU A 26 8.96 -22.50 6.16
C LEU A 26 8.44 -23.17 7.43
N ILE A 27 7.81 -24.33 7.25
CA ILE A 27 7.33 -25.19 8.33
C ILE A 27 8.17 -26.47 8.35
N ILE A 28 8.33 -27.12 7.19
CA ILE A 28 9.04 -28.41 7.09
C ILE A 28 10.00 -28.38 5.90
N ILE A 29 11.17 -28.97 6.09
CA ILE A 29 12.19 -29.18 5.06
C ILE A 29 12.47 -30.68 5.02
N VAL A 30 12.25 -31.30 3.86
CA VAL A 30 12.45 -32.75 3.66
C VAL A 30 13.51 -32.95 2.56
N PRO A 31 14.71 -33.45 2.89
CA PRO A 31 15.71 -33.78 1.88
C PRO A 31 15.25 -34.99 1.04
N MET A 32 15.41 -34.88 -0.28
CA MET A 32 15.01 -35.88 -1.29
C MET A 32 16.16 -36.09 -2.29
N GLY A 33 17.22 -36.78 -1.87
CA GLY A 33 18.41 -36.99 -2.69
C GLY A 33 19.08 -35.66 -3.04
N ASP A 34 19.14 -35.32 -4.35
CA ASP A 34 19.67 -34.05 -4.84
C ASP A 34 18.68 -32.88 -4.82
N SER A 35 17.45 -33.12 -4.36
CA SER A 35 16.38 -32.13 -4.28
C SER A 35 15.88 -31.98 -2.84
N ILE A 36 15.19 -30.88 -2.56
CA ILE A 36 14.64 -30.59 -1.24
C ILE A 36 13.16 -30.25 -1.39
N LYS A 37 12.28 -30.98 -0.69
CA LYS A 37 10.89 -30.61 -0.57
C LYS A 37 10.73 -29.61 0.56
N LEU A 38 10.15 -28.45 0.25
CA LEU A 38 9.79 -27.42 1.21
C LEU A 38 8.30 -27.47 1.46
N ILE A 39 7.88 -27.30 2.70
CA ILE A 39 6.49 -27.08 3.09
C ILE A 39 6.46 -25.77 3.87
N GLY A 40 5.66 -24.82 3.41
CA GLY A 40 5.54 -23.52 4.04
C GLY A 40 4.21 -22.83 3.78
N THR A 41 3.96 -21.74 4.48
CA THR A 41 2.72 -20.95 4.37
C THR A 41 3.04 -19.53 3.91
N GLY A 42 2.32 -19.03 2.91
CA GLY A 42 2.41 -17.66 2.43
C GLY A 42 2.01 -16.66 3.51
N LEU A 43 2.79 -15.60 3.69
CA LEU A 43 2.56 -14.61 4.75
C LEU A 43 1.37 -13.69 4.51
N ASN A 44 0.95 -13.50 3.26
CA ASN A 44 -0.13 -12.61 2.89
C ASN A 44 -1.43 -13.38 2.68
N THR A 45 -1.38 -14.52 2.01
CA THR A 45 -2.59 -15.30 1.67
C THR A 45 -2.91 -16.42 2.64
N ASN A 46 -1.96 -16.81 3.50
CA ASN A 46 -1.99 -18.04 4.29
C ASN A 46 -2.11 -19.32 3.45
N GLN A 47 -1.81 -19.27 2.15
CA GLN A 47 -1.79 -20.44 1.29
C GLN A 47 -0.60 -21.34 1.62
N THR A 48 -0.82 -22.66 1.66
CA THR A 48 0.25 -23.64 1.85
C THR A 48 0.92 -23.98 0.52
N TYR A 49 2.26 -23.94 0.50
CA TYR A 49 3.11 -24.31 -0.63
C TYR A 49 3.93 -25.56 -0.28
N GLN A 50 4.03 -26.50 -1.23
CA GLN A 50 4.77 -27.76 -1.05
C GLN A 50 5.72 -28.11 -2.21
N PRO A 51 6.55 -27.19 -2.72
CA PRO A 51 7.38 -27.46 -3.89
C PRO A 51 8.53 -28.43 -3.56
N VAL A 52 8.95 -29.17 -4.58
CA VAL A 52 10.21 -29.91 -4.60
C VAL A 52 11.19 -29.10 -5.42
N LEU A 53 12.27 -28.62 -4.81
CA LEU A 53 13.25 -27.76 -5.45
C LEU A 53 14.52 -28.52 -5.77
N SER A 54 15.00 -28.37 -7.00
CA SER A 54 16.32 -28.79 -7.44
C SER A 54 17.42 -27.85 -6.90
N ARG A 55 18.69 -28.28 -6.99
CA ARG A 55 19.84 -27.43 -6.63
C ARG A 55 19.88 -26.10 -7.39
N GLN A 56 19.41 -26.07 -8.63
CA GLN A 56 19.38 -24.84 -9.44
C GLN A 56 18.30 -23.87 -8.95
N GLU A 57 17.13 -24.39 -8.57
CA GLU A 57 16.04 -23.58 -8.02
C GLU A 57 16.36 -23.04 -6.62
N LEU A 58 17.09 -23.81 -5.82
CA LEU A 58 17.60 -23.38 -4.52
C LEU A 58 18.59 -22.22 -4.64
N ALA A 59 19.33 -22.11 -5.75
CA ALA A 59 20.27 -21.00 -5.96
C ALA A 59 19.58 -19.63 -6.10
N ASN A 60 18.31 -19.61 -6.53
CA ASN A 60 17.50 -18.40 -6.69
C ASN A 60 16.71 -18.05 -5.42
N LEU A 61 16.83 -18.85 -4.36
CA LEU A 61 16.09 -18.70 -3.13
C LEU A 61 16.80 -17.69 -2.22
N GLN A 62 16.07 -16.67 -1.78
CA GLN A 62 16.55 -15.66 -0.84
C GLN A 62 15.93 -15.93 0.53
N ILE A 63 16.76 -16.08 1.55
CA ILE A 63 16.32 -16.25 2.93
C ILE A 63 16.32 -14.86 3.58
N SER A 64 15.20 -14.50 4.19
CA SER A 64 15.10 -13.25 4.95
C SER A 64 15.91 -13.39 6.24
N PRO A 65 16.65 -12.35 6.66
CA PRO A 65 17.43 -12.39 7.89
C PRO A 65 16.54 -12.62 9.13
N GLU A 66 17.04 -13.36 10.13
CA GLU A 66 16.32 -13.65 11.38
C GLU A 66 15.90 -12.36 12.11
N ASN A 67 16.78 -11.35 12.09
CA ASN A 67 16.47 -10.00 12.58
C ASN A 67 16.16 -9.08 11.42
N LYS A 68 15.11 -8.26 11.56
CA LYS A 68 14.85 -7.17 10.61
C LYS A 68 16.01 -6.17 10.71
N PRO A 69 16.75 -5.92 9.61
CA PRO A 69 17.97 -5.12 9.69
C PRO A 69 17.69 -3.61 9.89
N PHE A 70 16.46 -3.15 9.63
CA PHE A 70 16.07 -1.72 9.72
C PHE A 70 17.03 -0.75 8.99
N ASP A 71 17.74 -1.26 7.98
CA ASP A 71 18.78 -0.58 7.19
C ASP A 71 18.23 0.04 5.90
N GLY A 72 16.90 0.12 5.78
CA GLY A 72 16.23 0.75 4.65
C GLY A 72 16.60 2.23 4.52
N ASN A 73 16.49 2.76 3.30
CA ASN A 73 16.77 4.16 3.05
C ASN A 73 15.73 5.06 3.76
N ALA A 74 16.15 5.74 4.82
CA ALA A 74 15.29 6.60 5.64
C ALA A 74 14.60 7.71 4.84
N ASN A 75 15.26 8.28 3.81
CA ASN A 75 14.65 9.30 2.96
C ASN A 75 13.51 8.73 2.13
N ARG A 76 13.68 7.53 1.54
CA ARG A 76 12.61 6.86 0.79
C ARG A 76 11.44 6.49 1.69
N PHE A 77 11.72 6.00 2.90
CA PHE A 77 10.68 5.70 3.88
C PHE A 77 9.88 6.97 4.23
N ARG A 78 10.57 8.07 4.58
CA ARG A 78 9.93 9.36 4.87
C ARG A 78 9.07 9.86 3.71
N LEU A 79 9.57 9.78 2.48
CA LEU A 79 8.81 10.17 1.28
C LEU A 79 7.55 9.35 1.10
N GLY A 80 7.60 8.03 1.33
CA GLY A 80 6.42 7.17 1.30
C GLY A 80 5.38 7.56 2.35
N VAL A 81 5.83 7.87 3.58
CA VAL A 81 4.95 8.33 4.66
C VAL A 81 4.30 9.68 4.32
N GLU A 82 5.05 10.65 3.80
CA GLU A 82 4.48 11.95 3.39
C GLU A 82 3.52 11.82 2.22
N ALA A 83 3.81 10.94 1.25
CA ALA A 83 2.92 10.67 0.14
C ALA A 83 1.59 10.08 0.63
N LEU A 84 1.62 9.14 1.59
CA LEU A 84 0.42 8.60 2.23
C LEU A 84 -0.33 9.67 3.01
N ARG A 85 0.37 10.51 3.79
CA ARG A 85 -0.24 11.61 4.55
C ARG A 85 -0.99 12.58 3.64
N LEU A 86 -0.38 12.98 2.52
CA LEU A 86 -1.03 13.85 1.53
C LEU A 86 -2.17 13.15 0.82
N GLY A 87 -2.00 11.88 0.44
CA GLY A 87 -3.02 11.07 -0.21
C GLY A 87 -4.25 10.83 0.66
N LEU A 88 -4.11 10.86 1.98
CA LEU A 88 -5.19 10.68 2.96
C LEU A 88 -5.63 12.00 3.62
N ALA A 89 -5.09 13.14 3.22
CA ALA A 89 -5.37 14.42 3.87
C ALA A 89 -6.87 14.79 3.85
N TYR A 90 -7.60 14.38 2.81
CA TYR A 90 -9.05 14.58 2.69
C TYR A 90 -9.88 13.90 3.78
N GLU A 91 -9.34 12.89 4.46
CA GLU A 91 -10.04 12.18 5.54
C GLU A 91 -10.14 13.05 6.81
N TYR A 92 -9.21 13.99 6.98
CA TYR A 92 -9.11 14.85 8.17
C TYR A 92 -9.45 16.33 7.88
N ASP A 93 -9.44 16.73 6.61
CA ASP A 93 -9.82 18.06 6.17
C ASP A 93 -10.92 17.97 5.09
N PRO A 94 -12.20 18.21 5.44
CA PRO A 94 -13.29 18.19 4.48
C PRO A 94 -13.16 19.27 3.39
N TYR A 95 -12.31 20.28 3.60
CA TYR A 95 -12.02 21.36 2.68
C TYR A 95 -10.71 21.18 1.93
N PHE A 96 -10.11 19.99 1.94
CA PHE A 96 -8.78 19.76 1.35
C PHE A 96 -8.65 20.23 -0.10
N ALA A 97 -9.72 20.12 -0.91
CA ALA A 97 -9.73 20.61 -2.29
C ALA A 97 -9.49 22.13 -2.42
N LEU A 98 -9.79 22.91 -1.38
CA LEU A 98 -9.53 24.36 -1.36
C LEU A 98 -8.04 24.66 -1.30
N SER A 99 -7.20 23.78 -0.75
CA SER A 99 -5.77 24.05 -0.60
C SER A 99 -5.04 24.20 -1.94
N ILE A 100 -5.65 23.73 -3.03
CA ILE A 100 -5.14 23.85 -4.41
C ILE A 100 -5.98 24.81 -5.26
N ALA A 101 -7.09 25.30 -4.74
CA ALA A 101 -7.98 26.21 -5.45
C ALA A 101 -7.35 27.61 -5.50
N ARG A 102 -7.35 28.25 -6.67
CA ARG A 102 -6.84 29.63 -6.83
C ARG A 102 -7.93 30.67 -6.54
N ILE A 103 -8.63 30.50 -5.43
CA ILE A 103 -9.73 31.36 -5.01
C ILE A 103 -9.72 31.48 -3.48
N ASP A 104 -10.27 32.59 -2.98
CA ASP A 104 -10.53 32.80 -1.56
C ASP A 104 -12.06 32.80 -1.34
N PRO A 105 -12.69 31.62 -1.19
CA PRO A 105 -14.13 31.53 -1.07
C PRO A 105 -14.63 32.15 0.24
N LEU A 106 -15.76 32.85 0.16
CA LEU A 106 -16.39 33.46 1.32
C LEU A 106 -17.11 32.39 2.19
N PRO A 107 -17.30 32.64 3.50
CA PRO A 107 -17.92 31.66 4.39
C PRO A 107 -19.27 31.11 3.91
N HIS A 108 -20.14 31.96 3.37
CA HIS A 108 -21.44 31.53 2.85
C HIS A 108 -21.34 30.63 1.61
N GLN A 109 -20.27 30.79 0.82
CA GLN A 109 -20.01 29.95 -0.36
C GLN A 109 -19.57 28.55 0.07
N LEU A 110 -18.73 28.47 1.11
CA LEU A 110 -18.29 27.19 1.67
C LEU A 110 -19.46 26.43 2.30
N GLU A 111 -20.29 27.12 3.07
CA GLU A 111 -21.49 26.54 3.66
C GLU A 111 -22.43 25.99 2.57
N ALA A 112 -22.76 26.79 1.56
CA ALA A 112 -23.63 26.36 0.46
C ALA A 112 -23.10 25.08 -0.23
N VAL A 113 -21.81 25.02 -0.53
CA VAL A 113 -21.21 23.91 -1.29
C VAL A 113 -20.97 22.67 -0.42
N TYR A 114 -20.22 22.81 0.67
CA TYR A 114 -19.76 21.67 1.47
C TYR A 114 -20.81 21.17 2.44
N ASP A 115 -21.69 22.03 2.95
CA ASP A 115 -22.72 21.62 3.89
C ASP A 115 -24.03 21.18 3.25
N TYR A 116 -24.34 21.67 2.05
CA TYR A 116 -25.60 21.35 1.37
C TYR A 116 -25.40 20.65 0.02
N PHE A 117 -24.64 21.21 -0.92
CA PHE A 117 -24.62 20.70 -2.30
C PHE A 117 -23.93 19.34 -2.43
N ILE A 118 -22.72 19.17 -1.90
CA ILE A 118 -21.93 17.93 -2.02
C ILE A 118 -22.59 16.77 -1.26
N LYS A 119 -23.35 17.06 -0.20
CA LYS A 119 -24.09 16.05 0.57
C LYS A 119 -25.33 15.54 -0.16
N ALA A 120 -25.80 16.24 -1.20
CA ALA A 120 -26.97 15.81 -1.97
C ALA A 120 -26.59 14.69 -2.95
N PRO A 121 -27.25 13.52 -2.93
CA PRO A 121 -26.93 12.40 -3.82
C PRO A 121 -27.22 12.72 -5.30
N ARG A 122 -28.03 13.74 -5.56
CA ARG A 122 -28.30 14.30 -6.90
C ARG A 122 -28.31 15.81 -6.79
N ILE A 123 -27.33 16.46 -7.40
CA ILE A 123 -27.16 17.91 -7.35
C ILE A 123 -28.13 18.57 -8.34
N ARG A 124 -29.19 19.20 -7.82
CA ARG A 124 -30.18 19.98 -8.57
C ARG A 124 -30.52 21.25 -7.79
N PHE A 125 -29.71 22.28 -7.97
CA PHE A 125 -29.86 23.56 -7.28
C PHE A 125 -29.98 24.72 -8.26
N LEU A 126 -30.76 25.74 -7.87
CA LEU A 126 -30.80 27.04 -8.54
C LEU A 126 -30.02 28.03 -7.67
N LEU A 127 -28.89 28.53 -8.16
CA LEU A 127 -28.13 29.59 -7.51
C LEU A 127 -28.75 30.95 -7.87
N ALA A 128 -29.54 31.51 -6.96
CA ALA A 128 -30.32 32.72 -7.17
C ALA A 128 -29.84 33.94 -6.35
N ASP A 129 -28.61 33.92 -5.84
CA ASP A 129 -28.03 35.05 -5.10
C ASP A 129 -27.91 36.32 -5.94
N ASP A 130 -27.54 37.44 -5.32
CA ASP A 130 -27.30 38.70 -6.00
C ASP A 130 -26.16 38.61 -7.04
N PRO A 131 -26.16 39.47 -8.08
CA PRO A 131 -25.03 39.62 -8.99
C PRO A 131 -23.73 39.91 -8.21
N GLY A 132 -22.66 39.18 -8.50
CA GLY A 132 -21.38 39.33 -7.81
C GLY A 132 -21.21 38.50 -6.52
N ALA A 133 -22.24 37.80 -6.03
CA ALA A 133 -22.15 36.94 -4.83
C ALA A 133 -21.28 35.66 -5.01
N GLY A 134 -20.68 35.49 -6.19
CA GLY A 134 -19.78 34.39 -6.52
C GLY A 134 -20.45 33.05 -6.83
N LYS A 135 -21.61 33.09 -7.51
CA LYS A 135 -22.29 31.89 -8.04
C LYS A 135 -21.37 31.00 -8.90
N THR A 136 -20.51 31.60 -9.72
CA THR A 136 -19.53 30.86 -10.54
C THR A 136 -18.45 30.20 -9.68
N ILE A 137 -18.05 30.85 -8.58
CA ILE A 137 -17.09 30.28 -7.62
C ILE A 137 -17.72 29.04 -6.97
N MET A 138 -18.94 29.15 -6.46
CA MET A 138 -19.66 28.03 -5.87
C MET A 138 -19.86 26.86 -6.86
N ALA A 139 -20.18 27.16 -8.12
CA ALA A 139 -20.30 26.13 -9.15
C ALA A 139 -18.97 25.43 -9.48
N GLY A 140 -17.83 26.14 -9.38
CA GLY A 140 -16.50 25.57 -9.59
C GLY A 140 -15.93 24.79 -8.41
N LEU A 141 -16.58 24.84 -7.24
CA LEU A 141 -16.23 24.07 -6.05
C LEU A 141 -16.97 22.71 -5.98
N LEU A 142 -17.92 22.46 -6.88
CA LEU A 142 -18.60 21.17 -7.08
C LEU A 142 -17.78 20.24 -7.97
#